data_AF-A0A370BB93-F1
#
_entry.id   AF-A0A370BB93-F1
#
_cell.length_a   1.000
_cell.length_b   1.000
_cell.length_c   1.000
_cell.angle_alpha   90.00
_cell.angle_beta   90.00
_cell.angle_gamma   90.00
#
_symmetry.space_group_name_H-M   'P 1'
#
loop_
_entity.id
_entity.type
_entity.pdbx_description
1 polymer ?
#
loop_
_entity_poly.entity_id
_entity_poly.type
_entity_poly.pdbx_seq_one_letter_code
_entity_poly.pdbx_strand_id
1 'polypeptide(L)'
;MPTVNAKTAPSAQPEAPTSTTPSRETTKPWLWAAAPDTPLTEDDHPFSGKWIWFTPLSLLDASWTTIRAATQDGLLGHRSKAGTLINTRPKNDDTRRPICVYTRDWRDIADVQRALTNLRALGIVDVLLYKTDSDTRRGRYGTGASTFVAPATKLKLVIPKRTREALEHHHAARTQARRAAAARRKAPTTNHT
;
A
#
# COMPACT_ATOMS: atom_id res chain seq x y z
N MET A 1 45.78 -5.77 36.94
CA MET A 1 45.24 -4.55 36.30
C MET A 1 46.34 -3.99 35.40
N PRO A 2 46.13 -3.74 34.09
CA PRO A 2 44.88 -3.30 33.48
C PRO A 2 44.28 -4.29 32.47
N THR A 3 42.96 -4.21 32.39
CA THR A 3 42.04 -4.94 31.53
C THR A 3 41.99 -4.26 30.16
N VAL A 4 42.28 -4.99 29.08
CA VAL A 4 41.95 -4.53 27.72
C VAL A 4 40.76 -5.32 27.21
N ASN A 5 39.64 -4.61 27.10
CA ASN A 5 38.35 -5.09 26.66
C ASN A 5 38.41 -5.62 25.22
N ALA A 6 38.12 -6.90 25.04
CA ALA A 6 37.69 -7.44 23.76
C ALA A 6 36.33 -6.83 23.41
N LYS A 7 36.32 -5.90 22.45
CA LYS A 7 35.09 -5.38 21.86
C LYS A 7 34.55 -6.45 20.90
N THR A 8 33.83 -7.41 21.47
CA THR A 8 33.03 -8.39 20.75
C THR A 8 32.05 -7.63 19.85
N ALA A 9 32.19 -7.80 18.54
CA ALA A 9 31.21 -7.37 17.56
C ALA A 9 29.86 -8.05 17.89
N PRO A 10 28.71 -7.35 17.85
CA PRO A 10 27.44 -8.03 17.96
C PRO A 10 27.29 -8.93 16.74
N SER A 11 27.34 -10.23 17.02
CA SER A 11 27.05 -11.34 16.11
C SER A 11 25.79 -11.02 15.32
N ALA A 12 25.94 -10.90 14.01
CA ALA A 12 24.82 -10.85 13.08
C ALA A 12 24.01 -12.14 13.26
N GLN A 13 22.88 -12.02 13.95
CA GLN A 13 21.90 -13.09 14.01
C GLN A 13 21.46 -13.39 12.56
N PRO A 14 21.51 -14.65 12.10
CA PRO A 14 20.98 -15.01 10.79
C PRO A 14 19.50 -14.63 10.75
N GLU A 15 19.09 -13.82 9.77
CA GLU A 15 17.67 -13.51 9.57
C GLU A 15 16.88 -14.81 9.43
N ALA A 16 15.90 -15.03 10.31
CA ALA A 16 15.05 -16.20 10.27
C ALA A 16 14.43 -16.34 8.87
N PRO A 17 14.31 -17.56 8.30
CA PRO A 17 13.72 -17.76 6.99
C PRO A 17 12.32 -17.15 7.01
N THR A 18 12.14 -16.05 6.28
CA THR A 18 10.83 -15.46 6.10
C THR A 18 9.99 -16.49 5.34
N SER A 19 9.02 -17.10 6.01
CA SER A 19 8.06 -17.96 5.34
C SER A 19 7.51 -17.23 4.13
N THR A 20 7.66 -17.82 2.95
CA THR A 20 7.19 -17.23 1.69
C THR A 20 5.79 -17.71 1.35
N THR A 21 5.21 -18.59 2.16
CA THR A 21 3.96 -19.32 1.87
C THR A 21 2.87 -18.95 2.89
N PRO A 22 1.97 -18.00 2.56
CA PRO A 22 0.95 -17.53 3.49
C PRO A 22 0.01 -18.64 4.00
N SER A 23 -0.25 -19.67 3.20
CA SER A 23 -1.11 -20.80 3.58
C SER A 23 -0.48 -21.71 4.65
N ARG A 24 0.83 -21.62 4.88
CA ARG A 24 1.56 -22.46 5.86
C ARG A 24 2.12 -21.66 7.03
N GLU A 25 1.96 -20.33 7.01
CA GLU A 25 2.45 -19.46 8.08
C GLU A 25 1.50 -19.50 9.29
N THR A 26 2.04 -19.95 10.42
CA THR A 26 1.31 -20.18 11.68
C THR A 26 1.68 -19.21 12.79
N THR A 27 2.69 -18.36 12.59
CA THR A 27 3.24 -17.46 13.62
C THR A 27 2.95 -15.99 13.33
N LYS A 28 2.98 -15.59 12.06
CA LYS A 28 2.77 -14.20 11.65
C LYS A 28 1.42 -14.02 10.96
N PRO A 29 0.61 -13.02 11.32
CA PRO A 29 -0.66 -12.75 10.64
C PRO A 29 -0.47 -12.13 9.24
N TRP A 30 0.72 -11.61 8.96
CA TRP A 30 1.04 -10.96 7.69
C TRP A 30 2.42 -11.38 7.21
N LEU A 31 2.52 -11.70 5.93
CA LEU A 31 3.79 -11.75 5.20
C LEU A 31 3.90 -10.49 4.35
N TRP A 32 5.09 -9.90 4.33
CA TRP A 32 5.35 -8.59 3.71
C TRP A 32 6.35 -8.69 2.56
N ALA A 33 6.21 -7.77 1.61
CA ALA A 33 7.19 -7.50 0.56
C ALA A 33 7.30 -6.00 0.35
N ALA A 34 8.49 -5.52 0.01
CA ALA A 34 8.78 -4.12 -0.29
C ALA A 34 9.48 -4.00 -1.64
N ALA A 35 9.27 -2.87 -2.30
CA ALA A 35 10.06 -2.45 -3.44
C ALA A 35 11.51 -2.13 -2.99
N PRO A 36 12.48 -2.04 -3.91
CA PRO A 36 13.85 -1.67 -3.58
C PRO A 36 13.88 -0.35 -2.82
N ASP A 37 14.84 -0.23 -1.89
CA ASP A 37 15.06 0.95 -1.05
C ASP A 37 13.85 1.41 -0.21
N THR A 38 12.83 0.55 -0.06
CA THR A 38 11.66 0.82 0.78
C THR A 38 11.73 0.02 2.08
N PRO A 39 11.68 0.66 3.26
CA PRO A 39 11.58 -0.05 4.53
C PRO A 39 10.33 -0.93 4.61
N LEU A 40 10.45 -2.11 5.24
CA LEU A 40 9.32 -3.00 5.50
C LEU A 40 8.43 -2.54 6.68
N THR A 41 8.77 -1.45 7.35
CA THR A 41 7.97 -0.86 8.44
C THR A 41 6.62 -0.36 7.92
N GLU A 42 5.54 -0.44 8.71
CA GLU A 42 4.32 0.27 8.31
C GLU A 42 4.59 1.78 8.40
N ASP A 43 4.73 2.45 7.25
CA ASP A 43 4.83 3.91 7.24
C ASP A 43 3.44 4.48 7.47
N ASP A 44 3.28 5.21 8.58
CA ASP A 44 2.03 5.91 8.89
C ASP A 44 1.91 7.21 8.09
N HIS A 45 1.97 7.09 6.76
CA HIS A 45 1.78 8.24 5.90
C HIS A 45 0.29 8.61 5.87
N PRO A 46 -0.10 9.86 6.15
CA PRO A 46 -1.51 10.24 6.26
C PRO A 46 -2.30 10.07 4.97
N PHE A 47 -1.59 9.94 3.85
CA PHE A 47 -2.17 9.81 2.52
C PHE A 47 -1.96 8.42 1.89
N SER A 48 -1.34 7.48 2.60
CA SER A 48 -1.22 6.12 2.06
C SER A 48 -2.57 5.42 1.97
N GLY A 49 -2.63 4.47 1.06
CA GLY A 49 -3.74 3.54 0.95
C GLY A 49 -3.31 2.27 0.25
N LYS A 50 -4.24 1.34 0.10
CA LYS A 50 -3.96 0.04 -0.51
C LYS A 50 -5.12 -0.47 -1.33
N TRP A 51 -4.77 -1.11 -2.45
CA TRP A 51 -5.62 -2.10 -3.09
C TRP A 51 -5.73 -3.32 -2.17
N ILE A 52 -6.92 -3.89 -2.07
CA ILE A 52 -7.26 -5.06 -1.27
C ILE A 52 -7.95 -6.04 -2.21
N TRP A 53 -7.32 -7.20 -2.35
CA TRP A 53 -7.85 -8.34 -3.07
C TRP A 53 -8.07 -9.49 -2.09
N PHE A 54 -9.29 -10.00 -2.01
CA PHE A 54 -9.57 -11.21 -1.24
C PHE A 54 -9.40 -12.44 -2.14
N THR A 55 -8.20 -13.02 -2.19
CA THR A 55 -7.94 -14.21 -3.01
C THR A 55 -8.50 -15.47 -2.34
N PRO A 56 -9.03 -16.45 -3.10
CA PRO A 56 -9.30 -17.79 -2.58
C PRO A 56 -8.05 -18.42 -1.96
N LEU A 57 -8.22 -19.19 -0.89
CA LEU A 57 -7.13 -19.91 -0.23
C LEU A 57 -6.38 -20.85 -1.19
N SER A 58 -7.08 -21.51 -2.11
CA SER A 58 -6.49 -22.40 -3.11
C SER A 58 -5.51 -21.72 -4.06
N LEU A 59 -5.61 -20.39 -4.23
CA LEU A 59 -4.73 -19.59 -5.07
C LEU A 59 -3.76 -18.72 -4.27
N LEU A 60 -3.90 -18.67 -2.94
CA LEU A 60 -3.23 -17.68 -2.08
C LEU A 60 -1.70 -17.67 -2.28
N ASP A 61 -1.06 -18.84 -2.29
CA ASP A 61 0.39 -18.91 -2.36
C ASP A 61 0.91 -18.49 -3.73
N ALA A 62 0.30 -18.95 -4.82
CA ALA A 62 0.68 -18.58 -6.18
C ALA A 62 0.43 -17.07 -6.44
N SER A 63 -0.71 -16.58 -5.99
CA SER A 63 -1.06 -15.15 -6.02
C SER A 63 -0.06 -14.31 -5.23
N TRP A 64 0.33 -14.75 -4.04
CA TRP A 64 1.30 -14.04 -3.22
C TRP A 64 2.69 -14.06 -3.84
N THR A 65 3.17 -15.19 -4.36
CA THR A 65 4.46 -15.26 -5.06
C THR A 65 4.52 -14.24 -6.20
N THR A 66 3.46 -14.17 -7.01
CA THR A 66 3.34 -13.22 -8.13
C THR A 66 3.38 -11.77 -7.66
N ILE A 67 2.57 -11.43 -6.64
CA ILE A 67 2.49 -10.07 -6.11
C ILE A 67 3.76 -9.66 -5.39
N ARG A 68 4.38 -10.56 -4.65
CA ARG A 68 5.65 -10.36 -3.95
C ARG A 68 6.75 -10.01 -4.95
N ALA A 69 6.93 -10.82 -5.99
CA ALA A 69 7.92 -10.55 -7.04
C ALA A 69 7.68 -9.19 -7.72
N ALA A 70 6.47 -8.93 -8.20
CA ALA A 70 6.15 -7.66 -8.85
C ALA A 70 6.27 -6.44 -7.92
N THR A 71 6.12 -6.62 -6.60
CA THR A 71 6.40 -5.57 -5.61
C THR A 71 7.91 -5.32 -5.51
N GLN A 72 8.70 -6.38 -5.39
CA GLN A 72 10.16 -6.32 -5.30
C GLN A 72 10.82 -5.78 -6.57
N ASP A 73 10.16 -5.93 -7.72
CA ASP A 73 10.59 -5.36 -9.00
C ASP A 73 10.15 -3.88 -9.16
N GLY A 74 9.45 -3.31 -8.19
CA GLY A 74 8.95 -1.93 -8.24
C GLY A 74 7.78 -1.71 -9.22
N LEU A 75 7.23 -2.77 -9.82
CA LEU A 75 6.12 -2.69 -10.76
C LEU A 75 4.81 -2.29 -10.08
N LEU A 76 4.59 -2.74 -8.84
CA LEU A 76 3.39 -2.40 -8.09
C LEU A 76 3.62 -1.12 -7.28
N GLY A 77 3.17 -1.10 -6.03
CA GLY A 77 3.45 -0.01 -5.11
C GLY A 77 4.71 -0.26 -4.29
N HIS A 78 4.93 0.60 -3.29
CA HIS A 78 6.12 0.55 -2.44
C HIS A 78 6.14 -0.69 -1.53
N ARG A 79 4.98 -1.26 -1.20
CA ARG A 79 4.84 -2.47 -0.37
C ARG A 79 3.61 -3.29 -0.74
N SER A 80 3.64 -4.55 -0.35
CA SER A 80 2.48 -5.44 -0.33
C SER A 80 2.51 -6.37 0.88
N LYS A 81 1.34 -6.93 1.22
CA LYS A 81 1.23 -7.96 2.26
C LYS A 81 0.14 -8.98 1.97
N ALA A 82 0.37 -10.22 2.38
CA ALA A 82 -0.62 -11.29 2.35
C ALA A 82 -1.05 -11.69 3.77
N GLY A 83 -2.35 -11.80 3.98
CA GLY A 83 -2.92 -12.38 5.19
C GLY A 83 -2.70 -13.88 5.22
N THR A 84 -2.23 -14.39 6.35
CA THR A 84 -1.92 -15.82 6.55
C THR A 84 -3.12 -16.57 7.12
N LEU A 85 -2.99 -17.87 7.37
CA LEU A 85 -4.10 -18.63 7.96
C LEU A 85 -4.54 -18.12 9.32
N ILE A 86 -3.61 -17.65 10.15
CA ILE A 86 -3.91 -17.07 11.47
C ILE A 86 -4.48 -15.65 11.39
N ASN A 87 -4.52 -15.05 10.20
CA ASN A 87 -5.20 -13.77 9.96
C ASN A 87 -6.72 -13.98 9.87
N THR A 88 -7.32 -14.32 11.00
CA THR A 88 -8.76 -14.47 11.14
C THR A 88 -9.33 -13.21 11.80
N ARG A 89 -10.50 -12.76 11.33
CA ARG A 89 -11.32 -11.79 12.05
C ARG A 89 -12.69 -12.42 12.30
N PRO A 90 -13.36 -12.12 13.43
CA PRO A 90 -14.70 -12.62 13.67
C PRO A 90 -15.62 -12.27 12.48
N LYS A 91 -16.36 -13.26 11.97
CA LYS A 91 -17.29 -13.15 10.81
C LYS A 91 -16.62 -12.94 9.44
N ASN A 92 -15.32 -13.22 9.30
CA ASN A 92 -14.70 -13.26 7.97
C ASN A 92 -15.04 -14.55 7.23
N ASP A 93 -14.96 -14.46 5.90
CA ASP A 93 -14.93 -15.62 5.02
C ASP A 93 -13.60 -16.37 5.17
N ASP A 94 -13.64 -17.53 5.83
CA ASP A 94 -12.46 -18.36 6.06
C ASP A 94 -11.89 -18.96 4.77
N THR A 95 -12.62 -18.94 3.66
CA THR A 95 -12.18 -19.49 2.36
C THR A 95 -11.28 -18.52 1.58
N ARG A 96 -11.14 -17.28 2.05
CA ARG A 96 -10.36 -16.23 1.37
C ARG A 96 -9.35 -15.59 2.31
N ARG A 97 -8.30 -15.00 1.74
CA ARG A 97 -7.33 -14.16 2.45
C ARG A 97 -7.04 -12.87 1.70
N PRO A 98 -6.84 -11.74 2.41
CA PRO A 98 -6.52 -10.49 1.76
C PRO A 98 -5.05 -10.44 1.32
N ILE A 99 -4.82 -10.05 0.08
CA ILE A 99 -3.54 -9.52 -0.39
C ILE A 99 -3.74 -8.02 -0.58
N CYS A 100 -2.87 -7.22 0.04
CA CYS A 100 -2.90 -5.77 -0.04
C CYS A 100 -1.69 -5.23 -0.80
N VAL A 101 -1.88 -4.22 -1.64
CA VAL A 101 -0.81 -3.54 -2.39
C VAL A 101 -0.93 -2.04 -2.18
N TYR A 102 0.13 -1.42 -1.63
CA TYR A 102 0.08 -0.07 -1.09
C TYR A 102 0.57 0.99 -2.08
N THR A 103 -0.13 2.12 -2.18
CA THR A 103 0.39 3.34 -2.81
C THR A 103 0.68 4.41 -1.76
N ARG A 104 1.59 5.35 -2.06
CA ARG A 104 2.07 6.36 -1.10
C ARG A 104 1.06 7.49 -0.86
N ASP A 105 0.31 7.83 -1.91
CA ASP A 105 -0.70 8.88 -1.89
C ASP A 105 -1.94 8.46 -2.67
N TRP A 106 -3.06 8.25 -1.98
CA TRP A 106 -4.33 7.88 -2.61
C TRP A 106 -4.90 8.99 -3.51
N ARG A 107 -4.42 10.23 -3.36
CA ARG A 107 -4.86 11.39 -4.16
C ARG A 107 -4.10 11.50 -5.49
N ASP A 108 -3.01 10.76 -5.62
CA ASP A 108 -2.33 10.55 -6.89
C ASP A 108 -3.06 9.46 -7.67
N ILE A 109 -4.09 9.88 -8.40
CA ILE A 109 -4.92 8.97 -9.20
C ILE A 109 -4.11 8.27 -10.29
N ALA A 110 -3.03 8.90 -10.79
CA ALA A 110 -2.18 8.29 -11.79
C ALA A 110 -1.41 7.09 -11.20
N ASP A 111 -0.85 7.21 -10.00
CA ASP A 111 -0.17 6.09 -9.33
C ASP A 111 -1.15 5.00 -8.90
N VAL A 112 -2.32 5.38 -8.36
CA VAL A 112 -3.39 4.42 -8.01
C VAL A 112 -3.84 3.62 -9.24
N GLN A 113 -4.02 4.29 -10.38
CA GLN A 113 -4.38 3.68 -11.65
C GLN A 113 -3.26 2.81 -12.22
N ARG A 114 -2.00 3.26 -12.14
CA ARG A 114 -0.82 2.49 -12.57
C ARG A 114 -0.73 1.17 -11.82
N ALA A 115 -0.89 1.20 -10.49
CA ALA A 115 -0.93 0.00 -9.67
C ALA A 115 -2.07 -0.95 -10.08
N LEU A 116 -3.28 -0.43 -10.34
CA LEU A 116 -4.41 -1.23 -10.83
C LEU A 116 -4.09 -1.88 -12.18
N THR A 117 -3.53 -1.12 -13.13
CA THR A 117 -3.17 -1.64 -14.46
C THR A 117 -2.19 -2.80 -14.34
N ASN A 118 -1.16 -2.67 -13.51
CA ASN A 118 -0.20 -3.74 -13.28
C ASN A 118 -0.82 -4.95 -12.57
N LEU A 119 -1.72 -4.75 -11.61
CA LEU A 119 -2.48 -5.85 -10.99
C LEU A 119 -3.32 -6.62 -12.02
N ARG A 120 -3.95 -5.93 -12.98
CA ARG A 120 -4.68 -6.59 -14.08
C ARG A 120 -3.76 -7.33 -15.04
N ALA A 121 -2.60 -6.75 -15.37
CA ALA A 121 -1.60 -7.39 -16.23
C ALA A 121 -1.03 -8.69 -15.60
N LEU A 122 -0.99 -8.77 -14.27
CA LEU A 122 -0.61 -9.97 -13.51
C LEU A 122 -1.74 -11.02 -13.42
N GLY A 123 -2.86 -10.83 -14.10
CA GLY A 123 -3.96 -11.81 -14.17
C GLY A 123 -4.99 -11.70 -13.03
N ILE A 124 -4.93 -10.66 -12.19
CA ILE A 124 -5.96 -10.47 -11.16
C ILE A 124 -7.23 -9.96 -11.85
N VAL A 125 -8.27 -10.78 -11.90
CA VAL A 125 -9.53 -10.47 -12.58
C VAL A 125 -10.68 -10.14 -11.63
N ASP A 126 -10.51 -10.37 -10.33
CA ASP A 126 -11.54 -10.12 -9.29
C ASP A 126 -11.82 -8.63 -9.09
N VAL A 127 -12.92 -8.33 -8.38
CA VAL A 127 -13.17 -6.99 -7.84
C VAL A 127 -12.04 -6.61 -6.86
N LEU A 128 -11.51 -5.39 -7.01
CA LEU A 128 -10.52 -4.83 -6.11
C LEU A 128 -11.11 -3.65 -5.36
N LEU A 129 -10.89 -3.64 -4.05
CA LEU A 129 -11.29 -2.53 -3.18
C LEU A 129 -10.05 -1.71 -2.87
N TYR A 130 -10.16 -0.38 -2.90
CA TYR A 130 -9.10 0.48 -2.40
C TYR A 130 -9.54 1.12 -1.08
N LYS A 131 -8.63 1.18 -0.11
CA LYS A 131 -8.89 1.79 1.19
C LYS A 131 -7.68 2.59 1.68
N THR A 132 -7.92 3.79 2.20
CA THR A 132 -6.85 4.57 2.86
C THR A 132 -6.45 3.96 4.20
N ASP A 133 -5.22 4.21 4.62
CA ASP A 133 -4.76 3.81 5.95
C ASP A 133 -5.46 4.59 7.06
N SER A 134 -5.77 5.86 6.81
CA SER A 134 -6.60 6.69 7.70
C SER A 134 -7.99 6.08 7.95
N ASP A 135 -8.65 5.54 6.92
CA ASP A 135 -9.95 4.88 7.03
C ASP A 135 -9.85 3.56 7.80
N THR A 136 -8.74 2.84 7.63
CA THR A 136 -8.45 1.60 8.37
C THR A 136 -8.29 1.87 9.86
N ARG A 137 -7.53 2.92 10.23
CA ARG A 137 -7.35 3.34 11.63
C ARG A 137 -8.65 3.80 12.29
N ARG A 138 -9.49 4.51 11.54
CA ARG A 138 -10.80 4.98 12.02
C ARG A 138 -11.87 3.88 12.08
N GLY A 139 -11.51 2.61 11.83
CA GLY A 139 -12.43 1.49 11.91
C GLY A 139 -13.55 1.49 10.86
N ARG A 140 -13.40 2.24 9.76
CA ARG A 140 -14.46 2.35 8.74
C ARG A 140 -14.42 1.13 7.83
N TYR A 141 -15.27 0.15 8.09
CA TYR A 141 -15.40 -1.08 7.31
C TYR A 141 -16.84 -1.25 6.80
N GLY A 142 -17.04 -2.18 5.87
CA GLY A 142 -18.37 -2.50 5.33
C GLY A 142 -18.71 -1.78 4.02
N THR A 143 -19.96 -1.92 3.60
CA THR A 143 -20.47 -1.39 2.34
C THR A 143 -20.27 0.12 2.25
N GLY A 144 -19.70 0.60 1.14
CA GLY A 144 -19.45 2.02 0.91
C GLY A 144 -18.22 2.60 1.63
N ALA A 145 -17.46 1.77 2.38
CA ALA A 145 -16.24 2.22 3.05
C ALA A 145 -15.02 2.34 2.12
N SER A 146 -15.10 1.80 0.89
CA SER A 146 -14.00 1.84 -0.08
C SER A 146 -13.80 3.25 -0.63
N THR A 147 -12.54 3.68 -0.73
CA THR A 147 -12.15 4.95 -1.34
C THR A 147 -12.24 4.88 -2.87
N PHE A 148 -11.83 3.75 -3.45
CA PHE A 148 -12.04 3.40 -4.85
C PHE A 148 -12.50 1.95 -4.96
N VAL A 149 -13.18 1.62 -6.05
CA VAL A 149 -13.51 0.23 -6.41
C VAL A 149 -13.11 0.02 -7.86
N ALA A 150 -12.37 -1.06 -8.15
CA ALA A 150 -12.15 -1.51 -9.51
C ALA A 150 -13.01 -2.74 -9.78
N PRO A 151 -14.03 -2.65 -10.65
CA PRO A 151 -14.84 -3.80 -11.02
C PRO A 151 -13.99 -4.93 -11.62
N ALA A 152 -14.48 -6.16 -11.52
CA ALA A 152 -13.83 -7.35 -12.07
C ALA A 152 -13.47 -7.12 -13.54
N THR A 153 -12.26 -7.54 -13.94
CA THR A 153 -11.66 -7.39 -15.29
C THR A 153 -11.48 -5.96 -15.81
N LYS A 154 -12.00 -4.94 -15.13
CA LYS A 154 -11.94 -3.55 -15.61
C LYS A 154 -10.71 -2.84 -15.10
N LEU A 155 -10.21 -1.93 -15.93
CA LEU A 155 -9.20 -0.92 -15.56
C LEU A 155 -9.82 0.37 -15.01
N LYS A 156 -11.16 0.45 -14.93
CA LYS A 156 -11.87 1.65 -14.50
C LYS A 156 -11.90 1.75 -12.97
N LEU A 157 -11.56 2.93 -12.45
CA LEU A 157 -11.81 3.32 -11.06
C LEU A 157 -13.24 3.83 -10.91
N VAL A 158 -14.04 3.15 -10.09
CA VAL A 158 -15.28 3.70 -9.55
C VAL A 158 -14.91 4.52 -8.33
N ILE A 159 -15.17 5.83 -8.41
CA ILE A 159 -14.87 6.80 -7.36
C ILE A 159 -16.19 7.20 -6.70
N PRO A 160 -16.44 6.81 -5.43
CA PRO A 160 -17.61 7.25 -4.67
C PRO A 160 -17.66 8.78 -4.57
N LYS A 161 -18.86 9.34 -4.44
CA LYS A 161 -19.09 10.80 -4.41
C LYS A 161 -18.21 11.51 -3.38
N ARG A 162 -18.16 11.00 -2.14
CA ARG A 162 -17.33 11.54 -1.06
C ARG A 162 -15.84 11.61 -1.46
N THR A 163 -15.32 10.57 -2.08
CA THR A 163 -13.93 10.53 -2.54
C THR A 163 -13.70 11.56 -3.64
N ARG A 164 -14.64 11.68 -4.59
CA ARG A 164 -14.57 12.65 -5.68
C ARG A 164 -14.49 14.07 -5.15
N GLU A 165 -15.37 14.45 -4.23
CA GLU A 165 -15.38 15.78 -3.59
C GLU A 165 -14.06 16.07 -2.86
N ALA A 166 -13.52 15.08 -2.15
CA ALA A 166 -12.24 15.23 -1.46
C ALA A 166 -11.04 15.42 -2.42
N LEU A 167 -11.05 14.73 -3.58
CA LEU A 167 -10.04 14.89 -4.62
C LEU A 167 -10.13 16.26 -5.29
N GLU A 168 -11.33 16.68 -5.66
CA GLU A 168 -11.57 17.99 -6.28
C GLU A 168 -11.06 19.12 -5.37
N HIS A 169 -11.40 19.07 -4.08
CA HIS A 169 -10.92 20.03 -3.10
C HIS A 169 -9.38 20.04 -3.01
N HIS A 170 -8.76 18.86 -2.96
CA HIS A 170 -7.30 18.73 -2.92
C HIS A 170 -6.61 19.27 -4.17
N HIS A 171 -7.11 18.94 -5.36
CA HIS A 171 -6.54 19.37 -6.64
C HIS A 171 -6.74 20.88 -6.85
N ALA A 172 -7.88 21.44 -6.44
CA ALA A 172 -8.12 22.88 -6.44
C ALA A 172 -7.11 23.61 -5.55
N ALA A 173 -6.94 23.15 -4.30
CA ALA A 173 -5.97 23.73 -3.36
C ALA A 173 -4.53 23.67 -3.90
N ARG A 174 -4.11 22.54 -4.49
CA ARG A 174 -2.78 22.42 -5.14
C ARG A 174 -2.60 23.37 -6.30
N THR A 175 -3.64 23.55 -7.12
CA THR A 175 -3.61 24.47 -8.26
C THR A 175 -3.46 25.91 -7.80
N GLN A 176 -4.22 26.31 -6.78
CA GLN A 176 -4.11 27.63 -6.18
C GLN A 176 -2.72 27.88 -5.58
N ALA A 177 -2.18 26.92 -4.83
CA ALA A 177 -0.84 27.02 -4.25
C ALA A 177 0.25 27.16 -5.34
N ARG A 178 0.16 26.38 -6.43
CA ARG A 178 1.08 26.48 -7.57
C ARG A 178 1.02 27.85 -8.24
N ARG A 179 -0.19 28.39 -8.46
CA ARG A 179 -0.37 29.74 -9.01
C ARG A 179 0.24 30.82 -8.11
N ALA A 180 -0.01 30.74 -6.80
CA ALA A 180 0.56 31.68 -5.83
C ALA A 180 2.10 31.62 -5.80
N ALA A 181 2.69 30.43 -5.82
CA ALA A 181 4.13 30.25 -5.88
C ALA A 181 4.74 30.80 -7.18
N ALA A 182 4.08 30.57 -8.33
CA ALA A 182 4.51 31.12 -9.60
C ALA A 182 4.42 32.66 -9.64
N ALA A 183 3.37 33.24 -9.05
CA ALA A 183 3.23 34.69 -8.92
C ALA A 183 4.34 35.29 -8.04
N ARG A 184 4.64 34.69 -6.89
CA ARG A 184 5.75 35.11 -6.01
C ARG A 184 7.11 35.07 -6.72
N ARG A 185 7.36 34.06 -7.54
CA ARG A 185 8.59 33.96 -8.35
C ARG A 185 8.73 35.03 -9.43
N LYS A 186 7.61 35.61 -9.89
CA LYS A 186 7.58 36.66 -10.92
C LYS A 186 7.57 38.07 -10.33
N ALA A 187 7.31 38.22 -9.02
CA ALA A 187 7.33 39.52 -8.37
C ALA A 187 8.78 40.03 -8.28
N PRO A 188 9.08 41.27 -8.71
CA PRO A 188 10.42 41.83 -8.56
C PRO A 188 10.77 41.96 -7.08
N THR A 189 11.99 41.54 -6.71
CA THR A 189 12.55 41.79 -5.38
C THR A 189 12.72 43.29 -5.20
N THR A 190 11.86 43.91 -4.40
CA THR A 190 12.06 45.26 -3.90
C THR A 190 13.28 45.25 -2.98
N ASN A 191 14.44 45.62 -3.53
CA ASN A 191 15.58 46.03 -2.72
C ASN A 191 15.23 47.36 -2.07
N HIS A 192 15.04 47.36 -0.76
CA HIS A 192 15.01 48.59 0.01
C HIS A 192 16.45 49.00 0.30
N THR A 193 16.83 50.16 -0.25
CA THR A 193 18.08 50.89 0.03
C THR A 193 17.99 51.60 1.37
#